data_AF-A0A1Q8YH19-F1
#
_entry.id   AF-A0A1Q8YH19-F1
#
_cell.length_a   1.000
_cell.length_b   1.000
_cell.length_c   1.000
_cell.angle_alpha   90.00
_cell.angle_beta   90.00
_cell.angle_gamma   90.00
#
_symmetry.space_group_name_H-M   'P 1'
#
loop_
_entity.id
_entity.type
_entity.pdbx_description
1 polymer ?
#
loop_
_entity_poly.entity_id
_entity_poly.type
_entity_poly.pdbx_seq_one_letter_code
_entity_poly.pdbx_strand_id
1 'polypeptide(L)'
;PKLEDRASPSGWDLDLGATNNRNRGLVALSTQFSQKLSSQWLLYKEQGESAAVGANMTALLSDAAVAHVEWSNASELDATSRALGLPSAATRRNRFAGGVTYTTLGKLSVTAEYQYNGFGASQQDWVALSTAPMSAKVAYLIDARARQELVSRQALMLYVTQKDLFIKDLDLTAFVRFNTEDHSRQSWLELRQHWPKYDLALQWQQFSGKSDSEYGILPDSRIVQVLGNYYF
;
A
#
# COMPACT_ATOMS: atom_id res chain seq x y z
N PRO A 1 29.06 -23.37 -15.90
CA PRO A 1 27.71 -23.49 -16.52
C PRO A 1 26.86 -22.28 -16.15
N LYS A 2 26.39 -21.51 -17.14
CA LYS A 2 25.48 -20.38 -16.89
C LYS A 2 24.07 -20.95 -16.67
N LEU A 3 23.42 -20.59 -15.57
CA LEU A 3 22.01 -20.94 -15.32
C LEU A 3 21.12 -20.19 -16.32
N GLU A 4 20.00 -20.79 -16.70
CA GLU A 4 19.04 -20.17 -17.62
C GLU A 4 18.34 -18.98 -16.95
N ASP A 5 18.08 -17.91 -17.70
CA ASP A 5 17.57 -16.64 -17.16
C ASP A 5 16.02 -16.55 -17.16
N ARG A 6 15.30 -17.64 -17.47
CA ARG A 6 13.83 -17.67 -17.58
C ARG A 6 13.27 -18.99 -17.05
N ALA A 7 12.06 -18.93 -16.49
CA ALA A 7 11.33 -20.11 -16.06
C ALA A 7 10.93 -20.99 -17.27
N SER A 8 11.07 -22.31 -17.11
CA SER A 8 10.75 -23.31 -18.11
C SER A 8 9.35 -23.87 -17.84
N PRO A 9 8.40 -23.80 -18.79
CA PRO A 9 7.06 -24.38 -18.61
C PRO A 9 7.04 -25.91 -18.80
N SER A 10 8.20 -26.55 -18.97
CA SER A 10 8.29 -27.99 -19.24
C SER A 10 8.29 -28.79 -17.93
N GLY A 11 7.38 -29.76 -17.80
CA GLY A 11 7.17 -30.53 -16.57
C GLY A 11 8.30 -31.48 -16.17
N TRP A 12 9.39 -31.54 -16.94
CA TRP A 12 10.59 -32.34 -16.67
C TRP A 12 11.86 -31.48 -16.50
N ASP A 13 11.71 -30.16 -16.49
CA ASP A 13 12.79 -29.23 -16.20
C ASP A 13 12.95 -29.07 -14.69
N LEU A 14 14.19 -28.97 -14.21
CA LEU A 14 14.48 -28.58 -12.83
C LEU A 14 14.09 -27.12 -12.54
N ASP A 15 13.73 -26.37 -13.59
CA ASP A 15 13.30 -24.98 -13.58
C ASP A 15 14.26 -24.09 -12.79
N LEU A 16 15.55 -24.32 -13.02
CA LEU A 16 16.61 -23.58 -12.34
C LEU A 16 16.59 -22.09 -12.73
N GLY A 17 15.95 -21.73 -13.85
CA GLY A 17 15.66 -20.36 -14.25
C GLY A 17 14.45 -19.71 -13.57
N ALA A 18 13.62 -20.48 -12.84
CA ALA A 18 12.65 -19.93 -11.90
C ALA A 18 13.25 -19.59 -10.53
N THR A 19 14.52 -19.94 -10.28
CA THR A 19 15.25 -19.35 -9.15
C THR A 19 15.36 -17.86 -9.40
N ASN A 20 15.04 -17.04 -8.38
CA ASN A 20 15.10 -15.58 -8.46
C ASN A 20 16.57 -15.10 -8.50
N ASN A 21 17.30 -15.50 -9.53
CA ASN A 21 18.73 -15.29 -9.70
C ASN A 21 18.99 -13.88 -10.25
N ARG A 22 18.56 -12.87 -9.48
CA ARG A 22 18.75 -11.47 -9.82
C ARG A 22 19.77 -10.87 -8.87
N ASN A 23 20.83 -10.28 -9.45
CA ASN A 23 21.79 -9.53 -8.66
C ASN A 23 21.11 -8.28 -8.12
N ARG A 24 21.14 -8.12 -6.78
CA ARG A 24 20.56 -6.99 -6.06
C ARG A 24 21.61 -6.39 -5.13
N GLY A 25 21.74 -5.07 -5.19
CA GLY A 25 22.58 -4.29 -4.28
C GLY A 25 21.72 -3.31 -3.49
N LEU A 26 21.98 -3.21 -2.19
CA LEU A 26 21.38 -2.21 -1.32
C LEU A 26 22.48 -1.57 -0.47
N VAL A 27 22.52 -0.26 -0.46
CA VAL A 27 23.31 0.54 0.48
C VAL A 27 22.33 1.30 1.36
N ALA A 28 22.49 1.20 2.68
CA ALA A 28 21.68 1.90 3.65
C ALA A 28 22.57 2.76 4.56
N LEU A 29 22.18 4.01 4.75
CA LEU A 29 22.81 4.94 5.70
C LEU A 29 21.75 5.43 6.67
N SER A 30 21.89 5.08 7.95
CA SER A 30 20.95 5.48 9.00
C SER A 30 21.60 6.49 9.93
N THR A 31 20.87 7.56 10.23
CA THR A 31 21.32 8.64 11.11
C THR A 31 20.25 8.94 12.15
N GLN A 32 20.63 8.87 13.42
CA GLN A 32 19.82 9.37 14.53
C GLN A 32 20.31 10.78 14.89
N PHE A 33 19.60 11.81 14.44
CA PHE A 33 19.98 13.21 14.70
C PHE A 33 19.71 13.63 16.14
N SER A 34 18.69 13.04 16.78
CA SER A 34 18.39 13.23 18.20
C SER A 34 17.59 12.05 18.75
N GLN A 35 17.21 12.08 20.03
CA GLN A 35 16.25 11.12 20.59
C GLN A 35 14.86 11.20 19.94
N LYS A 36 14.53 12.31 19.27
CA LYS A 36 13.23 12.58 18.66
C LYS A 36 13.24 12.52 17.14
N LEU A 37 14.39 12.35 16.49
CA LEU A 37 14.49 12.43 15.03
C LEU A 37 15.50 11.41 14.50
N SER A 38 15.03 10.53 13.62
CA SER A 38 15.84 9.56 12.89
C SER A 38 15.54 9.62 11.39
N SER A 39 16.54 9.25 10.59
CA SER A 39 16.40 9.12 9.14
C SER A 39 17.20 7.95 8.62
N GLN A 40 16.81 7.44 7.46
CA GLN A 40 17.54 6.43 6.72
C GLN A 40 17.49 6.74 5.24
N TRP A 41 18.63 6.66 4.57
CA TRP A 41 18.78 6.77 3.13
C TRP A 41 19.11 5.42 2.54
N LEU A 42 18.56 5.13 1.37
CA LEU A 42 18.68 3.86 0.67
C LEU A 42 19.09 4.12 -0.77
N LEU A 43 20.09 3.37 -1.27
CA LEU A 43 20.39 3.24 -2.68
C LEU A 43 20.21 1.78 -3.06
N TYR A 44 19.28 1.51 -3.97
CA TYR A 44 18.91 0.18 -4.40
C TYR A 44 19.17 0.00 -5.90
N LYS A 45 19.66 -1.17 -6.29
CA LYS A 45 19.84 -1.55 -7.69
C LYS A 45 19.56 -3.03 -7.88
N GLU A 46 18.67 -3.34 -8.81
CA GLU A 46 18.41 -4.70 -9.28
C GLU A 46 18.92 -4.87 -10.72
N GLN A 47 19.38 -6.07 -11.07
CA GLN A 47 19.71 -6.43 -12.44
C GLN A 47 18.50 -6.28 -13.38
N GLY A 48 18.65 -5.52 -14.46
CA GLY A 48 17.58 -5.24 -15.42
C GLY A 48 16.70 -4.03 -15.08
N GLU A 49 16.82 -3.46 -13.88
CA GLU A 49 16.07 -2.25 -13.48
C GLU A 49 17.00 -1.04 -13.29
N SER A 50 16.44 0.17 -13.26
CA SER A 50 17.21 1.37 -12.95
C SER A 50 17.58 1.42 -11.45
N ALA A 51 18.64 2.15 -11.09
CA ALA A 51 18.91 2.44 -9.69
C ALA A 51 17.76 3.27 -9.10
N ALA A 52 17.39 2.96 -7.86
CA ALA A 52 16.40 3.68 -7.07
C ALA A 52 17.07 4.29 -5.83
N VAL A 53 16.66 5.51 -5.48
CA VAL A 53 17.05 6.17 -4.23
C VAL A 53 15.82 6.29 -3.36
N GLY A 54 15.96 6.03 -2.07
CA GLY A 54 14.90 6.16 -1.09
C GLY A 54 15.38 6.88 0.17
N ALA A 55 14.43 7.45 0.89
CA ALA A 55 14.65 7.99 2.22
C ALA A 55 13.42 7.72 3.08
N ASN A 56 13.64 7.43 4.37
CA ASN A 56 12.60 7.49 5.39
C ASN A 56 13.06 8.38 6.54
N MET A 57 12.10 8.99 7.24
CA MET A 57 12.32 9.84 8.39
C MET A 57 11.19 9.67 9.38
N THR A 58 11.52 9.57 10.67
CA THR A 58 10.54 9.52 11.76
C THR A 58 10.88 10.58 12.80
N ALA A 59 9.86 11.29 13.28
CA ALA A 59 10.01 12.34 14.27
C ALA A 59 8.98 12.24 15.40
N LEU A 60 9.42 12.37 16.66
CA LEU A 60 8.54 12.62 17.80
C LEU A 60 8.23 14.11 17.86
N LEU A 61 7.00 14.49 17.48
CA LEU A 61 6.55 15.89 17.54
C LEU A 61 6.20 16.29 18.98
N SER A 62 5.75 15.33 19.79
CA SER A 62 5.52 15.44 21.23
C SER A 62 5.51 14.04 21.85
N ASP A 63 5.22 13.94 23.16
CA ASP A 63 5.06 12.64 23.84
C ASP A 63 3.80 11.88 23.37
N ALA A 64 2.91 12.56 22.64
CA ALA A 64 1.64 12.03 22.13
C ALA A 64 1.57 12.01 20.59
N ALA A 65 2.58 12.53 19.89
CA ALA A 65 2.53 12.73 18.44
C ALA A 65 3.80 12.25 17.74
N VAL A 66 3.63 11.43 16.70
CA VAL A 66 4.71 10.92 15.85
C VAL A 66 4.41 11.25 14.40
N ALA A 67 5.41 11.74 13.67
CA ALA A 67 5.35 11.94 12.23
C ALA A 67 6.30 10.98 11.52
N HIS A 68 5.90 10.53 10.34
CA HIS A 68 6.74 9.75 9.44
C HIS A 68 6.66 10.29 8.02
N VAL A 69 7.76 10.13 7.29
CA VAL A 69 7.85 10.44 5.87
C VAL A 69 8.70 9.37 5.20
N GLU A 70 8.25 8.90 4.06
CA GLU A 70 8.95 8.01 3.14
C GLU A 70 8.94 8.64 1.75
N TRP A 71 10.07 8.56 1.06
CA TRP A 71 10.22 9.06 -0.29
C TRP A 71 11.08 8.08 -1.08
N SER A 72 10.76 7.90 -2.36
CA SER A 72 11.66 7.22 -3.30
C SER A 72 11.61 7.84 -4.68
N ASN A 73 12.69 7.69 -5.42
CA ASN A 73 12.85 8.11 -6.80
C ASN A 73 13.48 6.97 -7.60
N ALA A 74 12.83 6.58 -8.68
CA ALA A 74 13.28 5.51 -9.55
C ALA A 74 12.88 5.81 -10.99
N SER A 75 13.46 5.08 -11.95
CA SER A 75 13.10 5.14 -13.36
C SER A 75 12.51 3.81 -13.80
N GLU A 76 11.20 3.80 -14.01
CA GLU A 76 10.39 2.60 -14.25
C GLU A 76 9.32 2.88 -15.31
N LEU A 77 8.69 1.83 -15.83
CA LEU A 77 7.47 1.95 -16.62
C LEU A 77 6.31 2.43 -15.74
N ASP A 78 5.38 3.20 -16.31
CA ASP A 78 4.11 3.50 -15.65
C ASP A 78 3.34 2.20 -15.33
N ALA A 79 2.51 2.24 -14.29
CA ALA A 79 1.89 1.04 -13.74
C ALA A 79 0.97 0.34 -14.76
N THR A 80 0.26 1.10 -15.60
CA THR A 80 -0.62 0.54 -16.64
C THR A 80 0.18 -0.16 -17.72
N SER A 81 1.19 0.51 -18.29
CA SER A 81 2.03 -0.09 -19.34
C SER A 81 2.79 -1.30 -18.84
N ARG A 82 3.27 -1.26 -17.60
CA ARG A 82 3.93 -2.38 -16.92
C ARG A 82 3.00 -3.56 -16.73
N ALA A 83 1.81 -3.35 -16.16
CA ALA A 83 0.86 -4.42 -15.87
C ALA A 83 0.31 -5.09 -17.14
N LEU A 84 0.19 -4.32 -18.22
CA LEU A 84 -0.38 -4.80 -19.49
C LEU A 84 0.69 -5.19 -20.53
N GLY A 85 1.97 -5.04 -20.21
CA GLY A 85 3.08 -5.32 -21.15
C GLY A 85 3.08 -4.41 -22.38
N LEU A 86 2.59 -3.18 -22.25
CA LEU A 86 2.52 -2.21 -23.35
C LEU A 86 3.91 -1.61 -23.62
N PRO A 87 4.26 -1.35 -24.89
CA PRO A 87 5.47 -0.61 -25.22
C PRO A 87 5.39 0.80 -24.65
N SER A 88 6.26 1.11 -23.69
CA SER A 88 6.38 2.43 -23.06
C SER A 88 7.83 2.69 -22.66
N ALA A 89 8.20 3.96 -22.51
CA ALA A 89 9.53 4.35 -22.06
C ALA A 89 9.55 4.43 -20.53
N ALA A 90 10.62 3.95 -19.91
CA ALA A 90 10.83 4.16 -18.48
C ALA A 90 10.96 5.66 -18.20
N THR A 91 10.24 6.14 -17.20
CA THR A 91 10.29 7.55 -16.78
C THR A 91 10.71 7.64 -15.33
N ARG A 92 11.48 8.68 -15.01
CA ARG A 92 11.89 8.93 -13.63
C ARG A 92 10.77 9.64 -12.87
N ARG A 93 10.24 9.00 -11.82
CA ARG A 93 9.17 9.58 -10.99
C ARG A 93 9.43 9.32 -9.51
N ASN A 94 8.67 10.04 -8.68
CA ASN A 94 8.75 9.94 -7.24
C ASN A 94 7.59 9.11 -6.69
N ARG A 95 7.84 8.43 -5.57
CA ARG A 95 6.81 7.96 -4.64
C ARG A 95 7.04 8.64 -3.30
N PHE A 96 5.97 8.93 -2.59
CA PHE A 96 6.01 9.62 -1.31
C PHE A 96 4.86 9.13 -0.44
N ALA A 97 5.11 8.91 0.84
CA ALA A 97 4.09 8.69 1.84
C ALA A 97 4.48 9.48 3.09
N GLY A 98 3.56 10.19 3.71
CA GLY A 98 3.87 10.94 4.92
C GLY A 98 2.63 11.16 5.76
N GLY A 99 2.78 10.99 7.08
CA GLY A 99 1.67 11.07 7.99
C GLY A 99 2.05 11.51 9.39
N VAL A 100 1.01 11.82 10.15
CA VAL A 100 1.11 12.16 11.57
C VAL A 100 0.10 11.33 12.33
N THR A 101 0.56 10.69 13.40
CA THR A 101 -0.27 9.99 14.38
C THR A 101 -0.29 10.76 15.68
N TYR A 102 -1.48 11.01 16.21
CA TYR A 102 -1.69 11.62 17.52
C TYR A 102 -2.49 10.68 18.42
N THR A 103 -2.02 10.46 19.64
CA THR A 103 -2.64 9.59 20.63
C THR A 103 -3.07 10.38 21.87
N THR A 104 -4.36 10.35 22.20
CA THR A 104 -4.91 10.99 23.40
C THR A 104 -4.68 10.13 24.64
N LEU A 105 -4.84 10.74 25.83
CA LEU A 105 -4.88 10.01 27.10
C LEU A 105 -6.03 8.98 27.17
N GLY A 106 -7.10 9.21 26.42
CA GLY A 106 -8.24 8.30 26.30
C GLY A 106 -8.01 7.10 25.39
N LYS A 107 -6.75 6.82 25.00
CA LYS A 107 -6.36 5.70 24.11
C LYS A 107 -6.97 5.79 22.69
N LEU A 108 -7.36 7.00 22.27
CA LEU A 108 -7.68 7.31 20.89
C LEU A 108 -6.39 7.63 20.13
N SER A 109 -6.06 6.87 19.10
CA SER A 109 -5.02 7.24 18.13
C SER A 109 -5.65 7.60 16.79
N VAL A 110 -5.26 8.74 16.23
CA VAL A 110 -5.68 9.19 14.91
C VAL A 110 -4.44 9.42 14.05
N THR A 111 -4.39 8.79 12.89
CA THR A 111 -3.35 8.96 11.88
C THR A 111 -3.94 9.60 10.64
N ALA A 112 -3.37 10.72 10.21
CA ALA A 112 -3.62 11.30 8.90
C ALA A 112 -2.40 11.09 8.02
N GLU A 113 -2.58 10.55 6.82
CA GLU A 113 -1.50 10.22 5.89
C GLU A 113 -1.84 10.69 4.47
N TYR A 114 -0.86 11.24 3.77
CA TYR A 114 -0.90 11.52 2.35
C TYR A 114 0.08 10.60 1.62
N GLN A 115 -0.38 10.02 0.51
CA GLN A 115 0.39 9.12 -0.33
C GLN A 115 0.38 9.63 -1.78
N TYR A 116 1.53 9.53 -2.43
CA TYR A 116 1.73 9.86 -3.84
C TYR A 116 2.54 8.75 -4.50
N ASN A 117 2.05 8.21 -5.61
CA ASN A 117 2.77 7.30 -6.47
C ASN A 117 2.79 7.86 -7.89
N GLY A 118 3.89 8.47 -8.30
CA GLY A 118 4.01 9.05 -9.64
C GLY A 118 3.77 8.04 -10.78
N PHE A 119 3.93 6.74 -10.53
CA PHE A 119 3.69 5.67 -11.51
C PHE A 119 2.25 5.16 -11.53
N GLY A 120 1.45 5.47 -10.50
CA GLY A 120 0.06 5.08 -10.39
C GLY A 120 -0.84 5.73 -11.45
N ALA A 121 -2.05 5.18 -11.60
CA ALA A 121 -3.03 5.65 -12.55
C ALA A 121 -3.49 7.08 -12.20
N SER A 122 -3.51 7.94 -13.21
CA SER A 122 -4.19 9.24 -13.19
C SER A 122 -5.69 9.07 -13.49
N GLN A 123 -6.45 10.16 -13.36
CA GLN A 123 -7.86 10.17 -13.77
C GLN A 123 -8.07 9.70 -15.23
N GLN A 124 -7.17 10.10 -16.15
CA GLN A 124 -7.28 9.69 -17.56
C GLN A 124 -7.04 8.19 -17.73
N ASP A 125 -6.10 7.63 -16.97
CA ASP A 125 -5.82 6.20 -16.97
C ASP A 125 -7.02 5.41 -16.42
N TRP A 126 -7.70 5.93 -15.39
CA TRP A 126 -8.91 5.32 -14.86
C TRP A 126 -10.09 5.34 -15.83
N VAL A 127 -10.28 6.43 -16.57
CA VAL A 127 -11.26 6.49 -17.66
C VAL A 127 -10.94 5.45 -18.73
N ALA A 128 -9.67 5.33 -19.14
CA ALA A 128 -9.26 4.30 -20.11
C ALA A 128 -9.50 2.88 -19.57
N LEU A 129 -9.08 2.60 -18.32
CA LEU A 129 -9.29 1.33 -17.65
C LEU A 129 -10.77 1.00 -17.47
N SER A 130 -11.65 2.00 -17.30
CA SER A 130 -13.09 1.79 -17.17
C SER A 130 -13.71 1.13 -18.42
N THR A 131 -13.17 1.47 -19.59
CA THR A 131 -13.59 0.92 -20.90
C THR A 131 -12.80 -0.32 -21.32
N ALA A 132 -11.70 -0.62 -20.63
CA ALA A 132 -10.86 -1.76 -20.95
C ALA A 132 -11.55 -3.11 -20.60
N PRO A 133 -11.14 -4.22 -21.26
CA PRO A 133 -11.60 -5.56 -20.90
C PRO A 133 -11.32 -5.87 -19.41
N MET A 134 -12.18 -6.67 -18.78
CA MET A 134 -12.04 -7.03 -17.36
C MET A 134 -10.66 -7.63 -17.03
N SER A 135 -10.10 -8.42 -17.95
CA SER A 135 -8.75 -9.00 -17.81
C SER A 135 -7.66 -7.93 -17.63
N ALA A 136 -7.74 -6.80 -18.33
CA ALA A 136 -6.79 -5.70 -18.20
C ALA A 136 -6.92 -5.00 -16.85
N LYS A 137 -8.17 -4.76 -16.39
CA LYS A 137 -8.43 -4.17 -15.07
C LYS A 137 -7.86 -5.05 -13.95
N VAL A 138 -8.13 -6.36 -14.03
CA VAL A 138 -7.63 -7.34 -13.05
C VAL A 138 -6.11 -7.44 -13.07
N ALA A 139 -5.49 -7.49 -14.27
CA ALA A 139 -4.03 -7.54 -14.39
C ALA A 139 -3.37 -6.32 -13.71
N TYR A 140 -3.92 -5.13 -13.93
CA TYR A 140 -3.47 -3.89 -13.31
C TYR A 140 -3.58 -3.93 -11.78
N LEU A 141 -4.74 -4.33 -11.24
CA LEU A 141 -4.95 -4.44 -9.79
C LEU A 141 -4.05 -5.51 -9.13
N ILE A 142 -3.82 -6.63 -9.81
CA ILE A 142 -2.93 -7.70 -9.33
C ILE A 142 -1.48 -7.22 -9.29
N ASP A 143 -0.98 -6.57 -10.35
CA ASP A 143 0.39 -6.06 -10.39
C ASP A 143 0.62 -4.98 -9.30
N ALA A 144 -0.32 -4.05 -9.13
CA ALA A 144 -0.26 -3.05 -8.06
C ALA A 144 -0.23 -3.71 -6.66
N ARG A 145 -1.07 -4.73 -6.44
CA ARG A 145 -1.11 -5.49 -5.18
C ARG A 145 0.18 -6.28 -4.94
N ALA A 146 0.73 -6.94 -5.96
CA ALA A 146 1.95 -7.72 -5.85
C ALA A 146 3.16 -6.86 -5.45
N ARG A 147 3.16 -5.59 -5.85
CA ARG A 147 4.20 -4.61 -5.51
C ARG A 147 3.89 -3.79 -4.26
N GLN A 148 2.72 -3.98 -3.66
CA GLN A 148 2.22 -3.17 -2.53
C GLN A 148 2.22 -1.67 -2.85
N GLU A 149 1.96 -1.32 -4.11
CA GLU A 149 1.94 0.07 -4.57
C GLU A 149 0.54 0.68 -4.44
N LEU A 150 0.50 2.00 -4.27
CA LEU A 150 -0.74 2.73 -4.46
C LEU A 150 -1.17 2.60 -5.93
N VAL A 151 -2.41 2.18 -6.14
CA VAL A 151 -2.99 1.97 -7.46
C VAL A 151 -3.12 3.33 -8.16
N SER A 152 -3.78 4.28 -7.53
CA SER A 152 -3.86 5.65 -8.05
C SER A 152 -2.63 6.49 -7.76
N ARG A 153 -2.52 7.63 -8.45
CA ARG A 153 -1.40 8.54 -8.26
C ARG A 153 -1.38 9.19 -6.88
N GLN A 154 -2.55 9.40 -6.26
CA GLN A 154 -2.66 10.10 -4.98
C GLN A 154 -3.73 9.48 -4.09
N ALA A 155 -3.47 9.48 -2.78
CA ALA A 155 -4.48 9.14 -1.79
C ALA A 155 -4.25 9.88 -0.48
N LEU A 156 -5.35 10.17 0.21
CA LEU A 156 -5.38 10.59 1.61
C LEU A 156 -5.97 9.46 2.43
N MET A 157 -5.36 9.16 3.58
CA MET A 157 -5.87 8.17 4.51
C MET A 157 -6.05 8.79 5.89
N LEU A 158 -7.21 8.56 6.49
CA LEU A 158 -7.45 8.79 7.90
C LEU A 158 -7.65 7.41 8.55
N TYR A 159 -6.83 7.08 9.54
CA TYR A 159 -6.88 5.84 10.30
C TYR A 159 -7.11 6.17 11.77
N VAL A 160 -7.99 5.42 12.42
CA VAL A 160 -8.41 5.66 13.80
C VAL A 160 -8.42 4.35 14.56
N THR A 161 -7.84 4.35 15.74
CA THR A 161 -7.99 3.27 16.73
C THR A 161 -8.44 3.85 18.05
N GLN A 162 -9.42 3.23 18.68
CA GLN A 162 -9.86 3.54 20.04
C GLN A 162 -9.88 2.25 20.85
N LYS A 163 -9.10 2.21 21.92
CA LYS A 163 -9.16 1.12 22.90
C LYS A 163 -10.20 1.40 23.97
N ASP A 164 -10.87 0.36 24.46
CA ASP A 164 -11.91 0.49 25.49
C ASP A 164 -13.01 1.52 25.11
N LEU A 165 -13.52 1.42 23.88
CA LEU A 165 -14.60 2.25 23.36
C LEU A 165 -15.89 2.03 24.17
N PHE A 166 -16.23 2.99 25.04
CA PHE A 166 -17.41 3.01 25.92
C PHE A 166 -17.48 1.91 26.99
N ILE A 167 -17.05 0.69 26.67
CA ILE A 167 -16.95 -0.45 27.57
C ILE A 167 -15.55 -1.04 27.51
N LYS A 168 -15.16 -1.71 28.59
CA LYS A 168 -13.84 -2.35 28.70
C LYS A 168 -13.69 -3.45 27.65
N ASP A 169 -12.49 -3.54 27.07
CA ASP A 169 -12.09 -4.59 26.14
C ASP A 169 -12.88 -4.56 24.79
N LEU A 170 -13.62 -3.48 24.52
CA LEU A 170 -14.20 -3.20 23.20
C LEU A 170 -13.31 -2.22 22.44
N ASP A 171 -12.77 -2.65 21.32
CA ASP A 171 -11.90 -1.83 20.48
C ASP A 171 -12.60 -1.42 19.19
N LEU A 172 -12.36 -0.19 18.76
CA LEU A 172 -12.70 0.31 17.43
C LEU A 172 -11.43 0.50 16.62
N THR A 173 -11.41 -0.02 15.40
CA THR A 173 -10.44 0.35 14.38
C THR A 173 -11.20 0.77 13.14
N ALA A 174 -10.85 1.90 12.53
CA ALA A 174 -11.48 2.35 11.31
C ALA A 174 -10.48 3.08 10.43
N PHE A 175 -10.69 3.03 9.12
CA PHE A 175 -10.02 3.93 8.20
C PHE A 175 -10.90 4.34 7.04
N VAL A 176 -10.58 5.50 6.50
CA VAL A 176 -11.05 5.94 5.19
C VAL A 176 -9.84 6.30 4.35
N ARG A 177 -9.80 5.75 3.13
CA ARG A 177 -8.86 6.15 2.09
C ARG A 177 -9.64 6.85 0.99
N PHE A 178 -9.25 8.07 0.68
CA PHE A 178 -9.83 8.91 -0.35
C PHE A 178 -8.80 9.10 -1.46
N ASN A 179 -9.16 8.75 -2.68
CA ASN A 179 -8.36 9.03 -3.85
C ASN A 179 -8.66 10.44 -4.33
N THR A 180 -7.65 11.31 -4.36
CA THR A 180 -7.82 12.71 -4.77
C THR A 180 -7.84 12.89 -6.28
N GLU A 181 -7.40 11.90 -7.07
CA GLU A 181 -7.45 11.95 -8.53
C GLU A 181 -8.89 11.73 -9.04
N ASP A 182 -9.58 10.71 -8.52
CA ASP A 182 -10.89 10.27 -9.03
C ASP A 182 -12.06 10.46 -8.05
N HIS A 183 -11.76 10.98 -6.85
CA HIS A 183 -12.72 11.27 -5.78
C HIS A 183 -13.46 10.03 -5.24
N SER A 184 -12.97 8.84 -5.54
CA SER A 184 -13.47 7.60 -4.96
C SER A 184 -12.89 7.38 -3.57
N ARG A 185 -13.57 6.55 -2.77
CA ARG A 185 -13.10 6.20 -1.42
C ARG A 185 -13.37 4.75 -1.05
N GLN A 186 -12.46 4.23 -0.23
CA GLN A 186 -12.62 3.02 0.55
C GLN A 186 -12.82 3.39 2.00
N SER A 187 -13.81 2.80 2.66
CA SER A 187 -14.02 2.91 4.09
C SER A 187 -14.04 1.52 4.70
N TRP A 188 -13.41 1.37 5.85
CA TRP A 188 -13.38 0.14 6.60
C TRP A 188 -13.51 0.46 8.09
N LEU A 189 -14.27 -0.37 8.80
CA LEU A 189 -14.51 -0.25 10.22
C LEU A 189 -14.58 -1.64 10.82
N GLU A 190 -13.97 -1.81 11.99
CA GLU A 190 -14.05 -2.99 12.83
C GLU A 190 -14.35 -2.58 14.27
N LEU A 191 -15.35 -3.23 14.85
CA LEU A 191 -15.57 -3.27 16.29
C LEU A 191 -15.19 -4.66 16.78
N ARG A 192 -14.32 -4.76 17.80
CA ARG A 192 -13.86 -6.03 18.33
C ARG A 192 -13.99 -6.06 19.84
N GLN A 193 -14.78 -7.01 20.35
CA GLN A 193 -14.85 -7.30 21.77
C GLN A 193 -13.90 -8.45 22.10
N HIS A 194 -13.08 -8.22 23.12
CA HIS A 194 -12.15 -9.21 23.65
C HIS A 194 -12.72 -9.84 24.92
N TRP A 195 -12.60 -11.18 25.03
CA TRP A 195 -12.83 -11.96 26.24
C TRP A 195 -11.62 -12.87 26.51
N PRO A 196 -11.49 -13.45 27.72
CA PRO A 196 -10.31 -14.24 28.07
C PRO A 196 -10.00 -15.45 27.17
N LYS A 197 -11.00 -15.99 26.46
CA LYS A 197 -10.85 -17.21 25.62
C LYS A 197 -11.33 -17.03 24.19
N TYR A 198 -11.94 -15.90 23.85
CA TYR A 198 -12.41 -15.66 22.50
C TYR A 198 -12.51 -14.17 22.21
N ASP A 199 -12.44 -13.83 20.93
CA ASP A 199 -12.73 -12.50 20.40
C ASP A 199 -13.89 -12.57 19.44
N LEU A 200 -14.71 -11.53 19.41
CA LEU A 200 -15.75 -11.33 18.39
C LEU A 200 -15.51 -9.99 17.70
N ALA A 201 -15.43 -10.00 16.38
CA ALA A 201 -15.30 -8.80 15.58
C ALA A 201 -16.46 -8.65 14.59
N LEU A 202 -16.98 -7.43 14.48
CA LEU A 202 -17.88 -7.00 13.42
C LEU A 202 -17.11 -6.07 12.49
N GLN A 203 -16.99 -6.45 11.23
CA GLN A 203 -16.32 -5.67 10.19
C GLN A 203 -17.32 -5.15 9.17
N TRP A 204 -17.13 -3.92 8.74
CA TRP A 204 -17.83 -3.28 7.64
C TRP A 204 -16.81 -2.66 6.69
N GLN A 205 -16.95 -2.95 5.40
CA GLN A 205 -16.15 -2.35 4.34
C GLN A 205 -17.08 -1.81 3.25
N GLN A 206 -16.74 -0.64 2.74
CA GLN A 206 -17.46 0.01 1.65
C GLN A 206 -16.48 0.61 0.66
N PHE A 207 -16.72 0.33 -0.61
CA PHE A 207 -16.13 1.02 -1.74
C PHE A 207 -17.18 1.95 -2.35
N SER A 208 -16.79 3.16 -2.73
CA SER A 208 -17.68 4.11 -3.38
C SER A 208 -16.92 5.00 -4.36
N GLY A 209 -17.52 5.24 -5.52
CA GLY A 209 -16.90 5.97 -6.63
C GLY A 209 -17.76 5.84 -7.88
N LYS A 210 -17.36 6.52 -8.94
CA LYS A 210 -17.97 6.37 -10.27
C LYS A 210 -17.46 5.11 -10.96
N SER A 211 -18.15 4.61 -11.97
CA SER A 211 -17.74 3.41 -12.73
C SER A 211 -16.39 3.54 -13.43
N ASP A 212 -15.85 4.75 -13.51
CA ASP A 212 -14.55 5.12 -14.06
C ASP A 212 -13.51 5.52 -13.00
N SER A 213 -13.65 5.03 -11.77
CA SER A 213 -12.75 5.30 -10.63
C SER A 213 -12.20 4.00 -10.00
N GLU A 214 -11.08 4.09 -9.29
CA GLU A 214 -10.41 3.00 -8.57
C GLU A 214 -11.39 2.13 -7.79
N TYR A 215 -12.19 2.73 -6.92
CA TYR A 215 -13.11 1.98 -6.07
C TYR A 215 -14.49 1.74 -6.71
N GLY A 216 -14.81 2.39 -7.83
CA GLY A 216 -16.08 2.17 -8.52
C GLY A 216 -16.02 1.13 -9.65
N ILE A 217 -14.81 0.70 -10.06
CA ILE A 217 -14.64 -0.46 -10.95
C ILE A 217 -14.74 -1.81 -10.21
N LEU A 218 -14.73 -1.80 -8.88
CA LEU A 218 -14.77 -3.02 -8.06
C LEU A 218 -16.19 -3.61 -8.04
N PRO A 219 -16.34 -4.96 -8.14
CA PRO A 219 -17.65 -5.60 -8.18
C PRO A 219 -18.38 -5.54 -6.82
N ASP A 220 -17.65 -5.72 -5.72
CA ASP A 220 -18.22 -5.70 -4.38
C ASP A 220 -18.15 -4.29 -3.81
N SER A 221 -19.31 -3.62 -3.71
CA SER A 221 -19.38 -2.26 -3.17
C SER A 221 -19.46 -2.23 -1.65
N ARG A 222 -19.95 -3.29 -1.01
CA ARG A 222 -20.11 -3.38 0.45
C ARG A 222 -19.92 -4.81 0.95
N ILE A 223 -19.15 -4.95 2.02
CA ILE A 223 -18.89 -6.23 2.68
C ILE A 223 -19.16 -6.05 4.18
N VAL A 224 -19.92 -6.96 4.78
CA VAL A 224 -20.15 -7.04 6.23
C VAL A 224 -19.79 -8.43 6.69
N GLN A 225 -18.96 -8.53 7.73
CA GLN A 225 -18.46 -9.80 8.23
C GLN A 225 -18.49 -9.83 9.75
N VAL A 226 -18.76 -11.02 10.29
CA VAL A 226 -18.60 -11.32 11.72
C VAL A 226 -17.55 -12.40 11.84
N LEU A 227 -16.53 -12.16 12.66
CA LEU A 227 -15.38 -13.04 12.85
C LEU A 227 -15.30 -13.42 14.32
N GLY A 228 -15.13 -14.72 14.61
CA GLY A 228 -14.92 -15.23 15.96
C GLY A 228 -13.60 -15.98 16.03
N ASN A 229 -12.74 -15.61 16.97
CA ASN A 229 -11.50 -16.34 17.25
C ASN A 229 -11.62 -16.97 18.64
N TYR A 230 -11.26 -18.25 18.79
CA TYR A 230 -11.21 -18.94 20.07
C TYR A 230 -9.77 -19.37 20.35
N TYR A 231 -9.29 -19.08 21.55
CA TYR A 231 -7.92 -19.37 22.00
C TYR A 231 -7.96 -20.57 22.95
N PHE A 232 -7.17 -21.61 22.63
CA PHE A 232 -7.08 -22.88 23.36
C PHE A 232 -5.83 -22.95 24.24
#